data_AF-A0A8B5X5N5-F1
#
_entry.id   AF-A0A8B5X5N5-F1
#
_cell.length_a   1.000
_cell.length_b   1.000
_cell.length_c   1.000
_cell.angle_alpha   90.00
_cell.angle_beta   90.00
_cell.angle_gamma   90.00
#
_symmetry.space_group_name_H-M   'P 1'
#
loop_
_entity.id
_entity.type
_entity.pdbx_description
1 polymer ?
#
loop_
_entity_poly.entity_id
_entity_poly.type
_entity_poly.pdbx_seq_one_letter_code
_entity_poly.pdbx_strand_id
1 'polypeptide(L)' 'MEITNCPGLSGYPGMTIVIQKVPAEICEVCGEIYHSEEVTSLALKQAEQAYQDGIGVAVASFRKAA' A
#
# COMPACT_ATOMS: atom_id res chain seq x y z
N MET A 1 0.95 -5.18 8.89
CA MET A 1 -0.15 -5.69 8.05
C MET A 1 0.44 -6.68 7.08
N GLU A 2 0.49 -7.96 7.46
CA GLU A 2 0.90 -9.02 6.55
C GLU A 2 -0.29 -9.34 5.65
N ILE A 3 -0.16 -9.06 4.35
CA ILE A 3 -1.14 -9.50 3.35
C ILE A 3 -0.84 -10.97 3.05
N THR A 4 -1.17 -11.84 4.00
CA THR A 4 -0.98 -13.29 3.83
C THR A 4 -2.21 -13.87 3.15
N ASN A 5 -2.07 -14.11 1.85
CA ASN A 5 -2.75 -15.15 1.09
C ASN A 5 -4.30 -15.17 1.18
N CYS A 6 -4.95 -14.41 0.31
CA CYS A 6 -6.39 -14.51 0.10
C CYS A 6 -6.72 -15.88 -0.56
N PRO A 7 -7.58 -16.75 0.03
CA PRO A 7 -7.74 -18.15 -0.39
C PRO A 7 -8.36 -18.41 -1.79
N GLY A 8 -8.51 -17.38 -2.64
CA GLY A 8 -9.10 -17.47 -3.98
C GLY A 8 -8.11 -17.34 -5.16
N LEU A 9 -6.80 -17.20 -4.90
CA LEU A 9 -5.79 -16.86 -5.91
C LEU A 9 -4.75 -17.96 -6.15
N SER A 10 -5.16 -19.25 -6.14
CA SER A 10 -4.24 -20.40 -6.30
C SER A 10 -3.65 -20.59 -7.72
N GLY A 11 -3.41 -19.50 -8.47
CA GLY A 11 -2.87 -19.57 -9.83
C GLY A 11 -2.38 -18.26 -10.46
N TYR A 12 -2.38 -17.13 -9.75
CA TYR A 12 -1.89 -15.86 -10.30
C TYR A 12 -0.54 -15.47 -9.68
N PRO A 13 0.42 -14.94 -10.47
CA PRO A 13 1.65 -14.36 -9.91
C PRO A 13 1.24 -13.30 -8.89
N GLY A 14 1.73 -13.42 -7.66
CA GLY A 14 1.41 -12.47 -6.59
C GLY A 14 1.74 -11.06 -7.04
N MET A 15 0.79 -10.14 -6.87
CA MET A 15 0.98 -8.74 -7.24
C MET A 15 1.43 -7.94 -6.03
N THR A 16 2.52 -7.19 -6.19
CA THR A 16 3.03 -6.28 -5.15
C THR A 16 2.60 -4.85 -5.46
N ILE A 17 1.85 -4.25 -4.54
CA ILE A 17 1.45 -2.84 -4.62
C ILE A 17 2.20 -2.07 -3.55
N VAL A 18 2.85 -0.97 -3.94
CA VAL A 18 3.61 -0.10 -3.02
C VAL A 18 2.92 1.26 -2.95
N ILE A 19 2.37 1.59 -1.78
CA ILE A 19 1.80 2.90 -1.49
C ILE A 19 2.83 3.70 -0.70
N GLN A 20 3.26 4.83 -1.26
CA GLN A 20 4.32 5.66 -0.68
C GLN A 20 3.74 6.88 0.04
N LYS A 21 4.50 7.42 1.01
CA LYS A 21 4.17 8.64 1.76
C LYS A 21 2.82 8.56 2.48
N VAL A 22 2.49 7.40 3.04
CA VAL A 22 1.29 7.23 3.86
C VAL A 22 1.47 8.03 5.16
N PRO A 23 0.58 9.00 5.47
CA PRO A 23 0.66 9.78 6.70
C PRO A 23 0.61 8.88 7.93
N ALA A 24 1.41 9.17 8.94
CA ALA A 24 1.42 8.41 10.18
C ALA A 24 1.67 9.33 11.36
N GLU A 25 1.18 8.91 12.52
CA GLU A 25 1.47 9.52 13.81
C GLU A 25 2.47 8.63 14.54
N ILE A 26 3.34 9.26 15.31
CA ILE A 26 4.36 8.57 16.11
C ILE A 26 4.05 8.84 17.57
N CYS A 27 3.91 7.78 18.37
CA CYS A 27 3.80 7.96 19.81
C CYS A 27 5.12 8.49 20.38
N GLU A 28 5.05 9.62 21.09
CA GLU A 28 6.23 10.29 21.66
C GLU A 28 6.91 9.50 22.79
N VAL A 29 6.22 8.50 23.36
CA VAL A 29 6.70 7.73 24.51
C VAL A 29 7.33 6.40 24.10
N CYS A 30 6.66 5.61 23.25
CA CYS A 30 7.13 4.28 22.85
C CYS A 30 7.71 4.25 21.42
N GLY A 31 7.48 5.28 20.60
CA GLY A 31 7.95 5.34 19.21
C GLY A 31 7.16 4.46 18.23
N GLU A 32 6.04 3.89 18.66
CA GLU A 32 5.15 3.14 17.76
C GLU A 32 4.54 4.08 16.71
N ILE A 33 4.40 3.55 15.48
CA ILE A 33 3.87 4.25 14.33
C ILE A 33 2.44 3.79 14.11
N TYR A 34 1.51 4.75 14.07
CA TYR A 34 0.10 4.50 13.89
C TYR A 34 -0.41 5.23 12.65
N HIS A 35 -1.38 4.61 11.99
CA HIS A 35 -2.18 5.26 10.97
C HIS A 35 -3.59 5.45 11.53
N SER A 36 -4.19 6.61 11.27
CA SER A 36 -5.60 6.80 11.59
C SER A 36 -6.47 5.82 10.78
N GLU A 37 -7.70 5.61 11.24
CA GLU A 37 -8.67 4.77 10.53
C GLU A 37 -8.92 5.31 9.11
N GLU A 38 -9.02 6.63 8.97
CA GLU A 38 -9.23 7.30 7.69
C GLU A 38 -8.05 7.07 6.75
N VAL A 39 -6.82 7.20 7.25
CA VAL A 39 -5.61 6.95 6.44
C VAL A 39 -5.53 5.49 6.00
N THR A 40 -5.82 4.57 6.92
CA THR A 40 -5.80 3.12 6.64
C THR A 40 -6.84 2.75 5.58
N SER A 41 -8.05 3.29 5.70
CA SER A 41 -9.15 3.08 4.75
C SER A 41 -8.81 3.63 3.36
N LEU A 42 -8.20 4.81 3.29
CA LEU A 42 -7.74 5.41 2.03
C LEU A 42 -6.61 4.62 1.37
N ALA A 43 -5.66 4.10 2.16
CA ALA A 43 -4.59 3.26 1.64
C ALA A 43 -5.13 1.94 1.09
N LEU A 44 -6.06 1.29 1.80
CA LEU A 44 -6.69 0.06 1.34
C LEU A 44 -7.44 0.27 0.01
N LYS A 45 -8.24 1.33 -0.09
CA LYS A 45 -8.98 1.67 -1.32
C LYS A 45 -8.04 1.89 -2.53
N GLN A 46 -6.89 2.51 -2.31
CA GLN A 46 -5.89 2.70 -3.36
C GLN A 46 -5.27 1.36 -3.81
N ALA A 47 -4.98 0.46 -2.87
CA ALA A 47 -4.48 -0.87 -3.19
C ALA A 47 -5.51 -1.68 -4.00
N GLU A 48 -6.78 -1.66 -3.58
CA GLU A 48 -7.86 -2.33 -4.29
C GLU A 48 -8.03 -1.79 -5.71
N GLN A 49 -8.00 -0.47 -5.89
CA GLN A 49 -8.09 0.13 -7.22
C GLN A 49 -6.91 -0.27 -8.11
N ALA A 50 -5.68 -0.20 -7.61
CA ALA A 50 -4.49 -0.63 -8.35
C ALA A 50 -4.56 -2.11 -8.76
N TYR A 51 -5.18 -2.94 -7.91
CA TYR A 51 -5.43 -4.34 -8.24
C TYR A 51 -6.46 -4.52 -9.34
N GLN A 52 -7.59 -3.81 -9.26
CA GLN A 52 -8.62 -3.87 -10.29
C GLN A 52 -8.15 -3.35 -11.65
N ASP A 53 -7.28 -2.34 -11.66
CA ASP A 53 -6.73 -1.76 -12.89
C ASP A 53 -5.75 -2.71 -13.61
N GLY A 54 -5.33 -3.81 -12.97
CA GLY A 54 -4.42 -4.80 -13.55
C GLY A 54 -3.03 -4.24 -13.86
N ILE A 55 -2.63 -3.16 -13.18
CA ILE A 55 -1.41 -2.43 -13.49
C ILE A 55 -0.20 -3.23 -12.99
N GLY A 56 0.69 -3.62 -13.90
CA GLY A 56 1.95 -4.26 -13.54
C GLY A 56 2.91 -3.34 -12.79
N VAL A 57 3.02 -2.05 -13.19
CA VAL A 57 3.81 -1.01 -12.51
C VAL A 57 3.21 0.38 -12.81
N ALA A 58 2.90 1.17 -11.77
CA ALA A 58 2.54 2.59 -11.88
C ALA A 58 3.60 3.48 -11.23
N VAL A 59 4.16 4.44 -11.96
CA VAL A 59 5.12 5.42 -11.42
C VAL A 59 4.43 6.78 -11.25
N ALA A 60 4.00 7.08 -10.03
CA ALA A 60 3.30 8.33 -9.71
C ALA A 60 4.24 9.54 -9.56
N SER A 61 5.53 9.34 -9.28
CA SER A 61 6.51 10.41 -9.12
C SER A 61 7.90 9.91 -9.46
N PHE A 62 8.64 10.66 -10.29
CA PHE A 62 10.02 10.38 -10.65
C PHE A 62 10.85 11.66 -10.63
N ARG A 63 12.16 11.51 -10.42
CA ARG A 63 13.12 12.60 -10.61
C ARG A 63 13.88 12.37 -11.92
N LYS A 64 14.27 13.45 -12.58
CA LYS A 64 15.09 13.38 -13.80
C LYS A 64 16.45 12.76 -13.46
N ALA A 65 16.93 11.83 -14.27
CA ALA A 65 18.28 11.31 -14.18
C ALA A 65 19.29 12.41 -14.53
N ALA A 66 20.44 12.43 -13.83
CA ALA A 66 21.51 13.41 -14.00
C ALA A 66 22.16 13.32 -15.39
#